data_AF-A0A7J3V479-F1
#
_entry.id   AF-A0A7J3V479-F1
#
_cell.length_a   1.000
_cell.length_b   1.000
_cell.length_c   1.000
_cell.angle_alpha   90.00
_cell.angle_beta   90.00
_cell.angle_gamma   90.00
#
_symmetry.space_group_name_H-M   'P 1'
#
loop_
_entity.id
_entity.type
_entity.pdbx_description
1 polymer ?
#
loop_
_entity_poly.entity_id
_entity_poly.type
_entity_poly.pdbx_seq_one_letter_code
_entity_poly.pdbx_strand_id
1 'polypeptide(L)'
;MKKIYLFALLVLWLAVLAYTDVAKAQWSAINSGYAVTTNWHGIDVPIGQRVVATAGTTDSAVTHVVFIWRNSSENIVWVDNVTVSELSTPIVPSNVSDEVVKWANENQGICYRYAQSAKIPNMVGEWGVQAIFYNATKPQGNPRENFVVKKATSINVIPDAPVVGTAGLVSAMAFGLGLFKLKQKKN
;
A
#
# COMPACT_ATOMS: atom_id res chain seq x y z
N MET A 1 -26.07 -10.19 35.87
CA MET A 1 -24.79 -10.82 35.45
C MET A 1 -24.77 -11.24 33.98
N LYS A 2 -25.72 -12.04 33.46
CA LYS A 2 -25.72 -12.49 32.04
C LYS A 2 -25.60 -11.39 30.97
N LYS A 3 -26.19 -10.20 31.18
CA LYS A 3 -26.14 -9.08 30.20
C LYS A 3 -24.77 -8.41 30.06
N ILE A 4 -23.93 -8.44 31.10
CA ILE A 4 -22.59 -7.83 31.07
C ILE A 4 -21.64 -8.69 30.23
N TYR A 5 -21.73 -10.01 30.37
CA TYR A 5 -20.95 -10.95 29.55
C TYR A 5 -21.30 -10.88 28.07
N LEU A 6 -22.59 -10.74 27.74
CA LEU A 6 -23.04 -10.61 26.35
C LEU A 6 -22.49 -9.34 25.69
N PHE A 7 -22.47 -8.22 26.43
CA PHE A 7 -21.93 -6.95 25.93
C PHE A 7 -20.41 -6.99 25.77
N ALA A 8 -19.69 -7.56 26.74
CA ALA A 8 -18.25 -7.73 26.66
C ALA A 8 -17.84 -8.62 25.47
N LEU A 9 -18.60 -9.68 25.21
CA LEU A 9 -18.35 -10.59 24.10
C LEU A 9 -18.59 -9.92 22.74
N LEU A 10 -19.59 -9.05 22.63
CA LEU A 10 -19.87 -8.26 21.42
C LEU A 10 -18.74 -7.24 21.14
N VAL A 11 -18.25 -6.55 22.18
CA VAL A 11 -17.12 -5.61 22.05
C VAL A 11 -15.83 -6.34 21.66
N LEU A 12 -15.59 -7.52 22.24
CA LEU A 12 -14.44 -8.34 21.89
C LEU A 12 -14.52 -8.84 20.44
N TRP A 13 -15.72 -9.21 19.97
CA TRP A 13 -15.94 -9.65 18.59
C TRP A 13 -15.75 -8.50 17.59
N LEU A 14 -16.24 -7.31 17.91
CA LEU A 14 -15.99 -6.09 17.12
C LEU A 14 -14.50 -5.71 17.09
N ALA A 15 -13.77 -5.92 18.19
CA ALA A 15 -12.32 -5.69 18.24
C ALA A 15 -11.54 -6.68 17.37
N VAL A 16 -11.93 -7.96 17.33
CA VAL A 16 -11.29 -8.97 16.47
C VAL A 16 -11.55 -8.70 14.98
N LEU A 17 -12.74 -8.23 14.61
CA LEU A 17 -13.04 -7.84 13.23
C LEU A 17 -12.29 -6.59 12.76
N ALA A 18 -11.80 -5.76 13.67
CA ALA A 18 -11.00 -4.59 13.34
C ALA A 18 -9.53 -4.92 13.02
N TYR A 19 -9.06 -6.15 13.30
CA TYR A 19 -7.72 -6.62 12.97
C TYR A 19 -7.73 -7.41 11.65
N THR A 20 -7.89 -6.72 10.52
CA THR A 20 -7.53 -7.32 9.22
C THR A 20 -6.17 -6.81 8.81
N ASP A 21 -5.13 -7.63 9.02
CA ASP A 21 -3.81 -7.38 8.47
C ASP A 21 -3.89 -7.47 6.94
N VAL A 22 -3.82 -6.33 6.28
CA VAL A 22 -3.68 -6.25 4.82
C VAL A 22 -2.32 -6.85 4.47
N ALA A 23 -2.31 -7.96 3.73
CA ALA A 23 -1.08 -8.57 3.23
C ALA A 23 -0.38 -7.60 2.27
N LYS A 24 0.71 -7.00 2.73
CA LYS A 24 1.45 -5.95 2.02
C LYS A 24 2.77 -6.49 1.47
N ALA A 25 3.09 -6.16 0.23
CA ALA A 25 4.38 -6.52 -0.38
C ALA A 25 5.50 -5.65 0.21
N GLN A 26 6.33 -6.24 1.08
CA GLN A 26 7.41 -5.56 1.79
C GLN A 26 8.60 -5.28 0.84
N TRP A 27 9.18 -4.09 0.90
CA TRP A 27 10.35 -3.71 0.11
C TRP A 27 11.57 -4.59 0.38
N SER A 28 11.69 -5.13 1.60
CA SER A 28 12.73 -6.11 1.99
C SER A 28 12.82 -7.32 1.04
N ALA A 29 11.76 -7.64 0.29
CA ALA A 29 11.77 -8.65 -0.76
C ALA A 29 12.79 -8.38 -1.88
N ILE A 30 13.33 -7.17 -2.00
CA ILE A 30 14.37 -6.84 -2.97
C ILE A 30 15.65 -7.65 -2.73
N ASN A 31 15.89 -8.10 -1.50
CA ASN A 31 17.00 -9.02 -1.17
C ASN A 31 16.86 -10.37 -1.86
N SER A 32 15.64 -10.74 -2.31
CA SER A 32 15.36 -11.91 -3.14
C SER A 32 15.36 -11.63 -4.65
N GLY A 33 15.68 -10.39 -5.05
CA GLY A 33 15.91 -9.97 -6.43
C GLY A 33 14.93 -8.95 -6.97
N TYR A 34 13.68 -8.91 -6.49
CA TYR A 34 12.65 -8.00 -7.04
C TYR A 34 11.66 -7.54 -5.96
N ALA A 35 11.34 -6.25 -5.93
CA ALA A 35 10.34 -5.66 -5.04
C ALA A 35 9.48 -4.61 -5.75
N VAL A 36 8.29 -4.38 -5.23
CA VAL A 36 7.43 -3.26 -5.61
C VAL A 36 6.77 -2.70 -4.36
N THR A 37 6.71 -1.38 -4.26
CA THR A 37 6.05 -0.67 -3.16
C THR A 37 5.45 0.64 -3.65
N THR A 38 4.78 1.38 -2.77
CA THR A 38 4.28 2.73 -3.04
C THR A 38 4.75 3.70 -1.95
N ASN A 39 4.72 5.00 -2.21
CA ASN A 39 4.96 6.02 -1.18
C ASN A 39 3.87 6.03 -0.08
N TRP A 40 2.71 5.41 -0.34
CA TRP A 40 1.63 5.22 0.63
C TRP A 40 1.62 3.78 1.18
N HIS A 41 2.78 3.12 1.22
CA HIS A 41 2.87 1.74 1.66
C HIS A 41 2.29 1.57 3.07
N GLY A 42 1.20 0.83 3.13
CA GLY A 42 0.57 0.44 4.37
C GLY A 42 -0.31 1.48 5.05
N ILE A 43 -0.61 2.58 4.39
CA ILE A 43 -1.54 3.62 4.85
C ILE A 43 -2.59 3.91 3.77
N ASP A 44 -3.75 4.44 4.18
CA ASP A 44 -4.81 4.85 3.25
C ASP A 44 -4.40 6.11 2.47
N VAL A 45 -4.83 6.18 1.22
CA VAL A 45 -4.56 7.29 0.29
C VAL A 45 -5.81 8.18 0.21
N PRO A 46 -5.76 9.46 0.58
CA PRO A 46 -6.85 10.37 0.31
C PRO A 46 -7.07 10.49 -1.21
N ILE A 47 -8.32 10.50 -1.64
CA ILE A 47 -8.67 10.68 -3.06
C ILE A 47 -8.02 11.94 -3.64
N GLY A 48 -7.52 11.85 -4.88
CA GLY A 48 -6.83 12.97 -5.53
C GLY A 48 -5.37 13.16 -5.09
N GLN A 49 -4.85 12.36 -4.16
CA GLN A 49 -3.43 12.40 -3.82
C GLN A 49 -2.57 11.66 -4.84
N ARG A 50 -1.32 12.13 -4.98
CA ARG A 50 -0.35 11.50 -5.87
C ARG A 50 0.22 10.24 -5.21
N VAL A 51 0.14 9.14 -5.94
CA VAL A 51 0.72 7.85 -5.58
C VAL A 51 1.88 7.57 -6.53
N VAL A 52 3.05 7.29 -5.96
CA VAL A 52 4.26 6.89 -6.66
C VAL A 52 4.51 5.42 -6.34
N ALA A 53 4.32 4.56 -7.35
CA ALA A 53 4.74 3.17 -7.29
C ALA A 53 6.22 3.08 -7.66
N THR A 54 7.00 2.40 -6.83
CA THR A 54 8.43 2.18 -7.03
C THR A 54 8.66 0.69 -7.15
N ALA A 55 9.29 0.26 -8.24
CA ALA A 55 9.74 -1.10 -8.45
C ALA A 55 11.27 -1.13 -8.40
N GLY A 56 11.85 -2.13 -7.73
CA GLY A 56 13.29 -2.28 -7.55
C GLY A 56 13.75 -3.71 -7.86
N THR A 57 14.97 -3.85 -8.35
CA THR A 57 15.61 -5.15 -8.61
C THR A 57 17.12 -5.07 -8.47
N THR A 58 17.75 -6.16 -8.04
CA THR A 58 19.22 -6.32 -8.06
C THR A 58 19.70 -7.00 -9.34
N ASP A 59 18.80 -7.39 -10.24
CA ASP A 59 19.14 -8.03 -11.51
C ASP A 59 19.59 -6.97 -12.53
N SER A 60 20.88 -7.01 -12.85
CA SER A 60 21.53 -6.10 -13.81
C SER A 60 21.20 -6.39 -15.27
N ALA A 61 20.30 -7.33 -15.56
CA ALA A 61 19.81 -7.58 -16.92
C ALA A 61 18.46 -6.89 -17.18
N VAL A 62 17.73 -6.47 -16.14
CA VAL A 62 16.49 -5.72 -16.31
C VAL A 62 16.77 -4.35 -16.91
N THR A 63 16.01 -3.98 -17.95
CA THR A 63 16.16 -2.70 -18.68
C THR A 63 14.94 -1.79 -18.58
N HIS A 64 13.75 -2.36 -18.40
CA HIS A 64 12.53 -1.58 -18.22
C HIS A 64 11.53 -2.35 -17.35
N VAL A 65 10.62 -1.59 -16.75
CA VAL A 65 9.52 -2.09 -15.93
C VAL A 65 8.21 -1.56 -16.51
N VAL A 66 7.24 -2.45 -16.70
CA VAL A 66 5.88 -2.07 -17.07
C VAL A 66 5.02 -2.05 -15.81
N PHE A 67 4.45 -0.89 -15.50
CA PHE A 67 3.48 -0.70 -14.44
C PHE A 67 2.07 -0.80 -14.99
N ILE A 68 1.23 -1.64 -14.39
CA ILE A 68 -0.18 -1.78 -14.71
C ILE A 68 -0.97 -1.37 -13.47
N TRP A 69 -1.80 -0.34 -13.62
CA TRP A 69 -2.67 0.18 -12.57
C TRP A 69 -4.09 -0.28 -12.80
N ARG A 70 -4.69 -0.87 -11.77
CA ARG A 70 -6.07 -1.32 -11.75
C ARG A 70 -6.85 -0.54 -10.70
N ASN A 71 -8.07 -0.13 -11.06
CA ASN A 71 -8.99 0.48 -10.11
C ASN A 71 -9.72 -0.58 -9.26
N SER A 72 -10.60 -0.12 -8.38
CA SER A 72 -11.43 -0.96 -7.50
C SER A 72 -12.43 -1.86 -8.20
N SER A 73 -12.64 -1.67 -9.50
CA SER A 73 -13.41 -2.57 -10.36
C SER A 73 -12.52 -3.54 -11.15
N GLU A 74 -11.25 -3.67 -10.77
CA GLU A 74 -10.20 -4.45 -11.42
C GLU A 74 -9.87 -4.05 -12.88
N ASN A 75 -10.44 -2.96 -13.37
CA ASN A 75 -10.19 -2.47 -14.73
C ASN A 75 -8.80 -1.86 -14.81
N ILE A 76 -8.08 -2.18 -15.89
CA ILE A 76 -6.79 -1.53 -16.19
C ILE A 76 -7.07 -0.08 -16.60
N VAL A 77 -6.56 0.87 -15.80
CA VAL A 77 -6.74 2.30 -16.05
C VAL A 77 -5.48 2.91 -16.68
N TRP A 78 -4.30 2.50 -16.21
CA TRP A 78 -3.03 3.01 -16.71
C TRP A 78 -2.02 1.89 -16.96
N VAL A 79 -1.22 2.05 -18.01
CA VAL A 79 -0.08 1.21 -18.33
C VAL A 79 1.10 2.11 -18.67
N ASP A 80 2.18 2.02 -17.90
CA ASP A 80 3.39 2.82 -18.11
C ASP A 80 4.58 1.90 -18.34
N ASN A 81 5.34 2.15 -19.41
CA ASN A 81 6.61 1.49 -19.66
C ASN A 81 7.74 2.44 -19.30
N VAL A 82 8.52 2.08 -18.27
CA VAL A 82 9.53 2.97 -17.67
C VAL A 82 10.89 2.29 -17.72
N THR A 83 11.87 2.94 -18.34
CA THR A 83 13.27 2.51 -18.32
C THR A 83 13.83 2.58 -16.91
N VAL A 84 14.59 1.56 -16.49
CA VAL A 84 15.17 1.54 -15.16
C VAL A 84 16.34 2.53 -15.05
N SER A 85 16.49 3.11 -13.86
CA SER A 85 17.67 3.86 -13.43
C SER A 85 18.44 3.05 -12.39
N GLU A 86 19.74 3.30 -12.25
CA GLU A 86 20.61 2.59 -11.33
C GLU A 86 21.00 3.47 -10.15
N LEU A 87 21.00 2.91 -8.95
CA LEU A 87 21.43 3.54 -7.70
C LEU A 87 22.22 2.55 -6.85
N SER A 88 22.96 3.09 -5.88
CA SER A 88 23.58 2.30 -4.82
C SER A 88 23.11 2.83 -3.47
N THR A 89 22.80 1.92 -2.54
CA THR A 89 22.48 2.28 -1.17
C THR A 89 23.65 3.02 -0.48
N PRO A 90 23.39 3.97 0.42
CA PRO A 90 22.10 4.31 1.02
C PRO A 90 21.22 5.27 0.19
N ILE A 91 21.62 5.62 -1.04
CA ILE A 91 20.85 6.53 -1.89
C ILE A 91 19.56 5.83 -2.36
N VAL A 92 18.44 6.53 -2.21
CA VAL A 92 17.11 6.09 -2.63
C VAL A 92 16.46 7.08 -3.59
N PRO A 93 15.52 6.63 -4.45
CA PRO A 93 14.72 7.52 -5.28
C PRO A 93 13.92 8.50 -4.42
N SER A 94 13.53 9.63 -5.01
CA SER A 94 12.61 10.54 -4.34
C SER A 94 11.20 9.94 -4.23
N ASN A 95 10.41 10.39 -3.26
CA ASN A 95 9.01 9.97 -3.07
C ASN A 95 8.85 8.44 -2.90
N VAL A 96 9.71 7.82 -2.09
CA VAL A 96 9.57 6.43 -1.64
C VAL A 96 9.03 6.38 -0.21
N SER A 97 8.54 5.22 0.23
CA SER A 97 8.12 5.04 1.62
C SER A 97 9.32 4.99 2.57
N ASP A 98 9.08 5.30 3.85
CA ASP A 98 10.10 5.24 4.91
C ASP A 98 10.73 3.84 5.04
N GLU A 99 9.99 2.79 4.67
CA GLU A 99 10.47 1.42 4.62
C GLU A 99 11.65 1.24 3.65
N VAL A 100 11.59 1.88 2.48
CA VAL A 100 12.67 1.85 1.48
C VAL A 100 13.90 2.57 2.01
N VAL A 101 13.70 3.73 2.66
CA VAL A 101 14.77 4.52 3.28
C VAL A 101 15.46 3.72 4.37
N LYS A 102 14.68 3.08 5.25
CA LYS A 102 15.18 2.22 6.32
C LYS A 102 15.99 1.05 5.76
N TRP A 103 15.44 0.32 4.79
CA TRP A 103 16.14 -0.79 4.13
C TRP A 103 17.47 -0.35 3.52
N ALA A 104 17.50 0.78 2.81
CA ALA A 104 18.72 1.27 2.16
C ALA A 104 19.81 1.66 3.17
N ASN A 105 19.43 2.23 4.30
CA ASN A 105 20.37 2.56 5.38
C ASN A 105 20.92 1.31 6.08
N GLU A 106 20.11 0.26 6.23
CA GLU A 106 20.49 -1.03 6.83
C GLU A 106 21.34 -1.91 5.89
N ASN A 107 21.24 -1.71 4.58
CA ASN A 107 21.87 -2.56 3.56
C ASN A 107 22.79 -1.73 2.64
N GLN A 108 23.95 -1.29 3.13
CA GLN A 108 24.87 -0.39 2.41
C GLN A 108 25.66 -1.10 1.29
N GLY A 109 25.99 -0.37 0.22
CA GLY A 109 26.81 -0.85 -0.89
C GLY A 109 26.11 -1.79 -1.87
N ILE A 110 24.77 -1.86 -1.84
CA ILE A 110 23.98 -2.64 -2.78
C ILE A 110 23.66 -1.79 -4.00
N CYS A 111 24.16 -2.20 -5.16
CA CYS A 111 23.70 -1.68 -6.44
C CYS A 111 22.35 -2.30 -6.79
N TYR A 112 21.37 -1.46 -7.11
CA TYR A 112 20.05 -1.90 -7.55
C TYR A 112 19.53 -0.97 -8.63
N ARG A 113 18.62 -1.50 -9.43
CA ARG A 113 17.90 -0.76 -10.45
C ARG A 113 16.47 -0.53 -10.02
N TYR A 114 15.94 0.62 -10.38
CA TYR A 114 14.60 1.00 -10.02
C TYR A 114 13.87 1.69 -11.16
N ALA A 115 12.54 1.67 -11.10
CA ALA A 115 11.67 2.46 -11.94
C ALA A 115 10.52 3.01 -11.09
N GLN A 116 9.99 4.17 -11.47
CA GLN A 116 8.87 4.79 -10.79
C GLN A 116 7.75 5.14 -11.76
N SER A 117 6.52 4.91 -11.32
CA SER A 117 5.31 5.35 -12.00
C SER A 117 4.46 6.14 -11.03
N ALA A 118 4.02 7.33 -11.41
CA ALA A 118 3.21 8.19 -10.55
C ALA A 118 1.83 8.46 -11.16
N LYS A 119 0.76 8.22 -10.38
CA LYS A 119 -0.63 8.44 -10.78
C LYS A 119 -1.43 9.09 -9.66
N ILE A 120 -2.61 9.60 -10.01
CA ILE A 120 -3.55 10.22 -9.07
C ILE A 120 -4.85 9.40 -9.13
N PRO A 121 -5.06 8.46 -8.19
CA PRO A 121 -6.33 7.75 -8.07
C PRO A 121 -7.47 8.73 -7.79
N ASN A 122 -8.52 8.65 -8.60
CA ASN A 122 -9.67 9.54 -8.59
C ASN A 122 -10.99 8.82 -8.22
N MET A 123 -10.90 7.60 -7.71
CA MET A 123 -12.04 6.81 -7.25
C MET A 123 -11.69 6.15 -5.91
N VAL A 124 -12.69 6.09 -5.03
CA VAL A 124 -12.60 5.40 -3.74
C VAL A 124 -12.55 3.88 -3.93
N GLY A 125 -11.81 3.20 -3.06
CA GLY A 125 -11.67 1.76 -3.01
C GLY A 125 -10.24 1.26 -3.18
N GLU A 126 -10.08 -0.05 -3.29
CA GLU A 126 -8.77 -0.68 -3.47
C GLU A 126 -8.24 -0.47 -4.90
N TRP A 127 -6.99 -0.04 -5.03
CA TRP A 127 -6.29 0.04 -6.30
C TRP A 127 -5.12 -0.93 -6.28
N GLY A 128 -4.96 -1.66 -7.38
CA GLY A 128 -3.84 -2.58 -7.57
C GLY A 128 -2.78 -1.98 -8.48
N VAL A 129 -1.51 -2.06 -8.08
CA VAL A 129 -0.37 -1.74 -8.93
C VAL A 129 0.47 -2.98 -9.14
N GLN A 130 0.68 -3.34 -10.40
CA GLN A 130 1.49 -4.48 -10.79
C GLN A 130 2.72 -4.00 -11.54
N ALA A 131 3.91 -4.42 -11.12
CA ALA A 131 5.17 -4.18 -11.81
C ALA A 131 5.62 -5.47 -12.52
N ILE A 132 5.95 -5.35 -13.81
CA ILE A 132 6.48 -6.43 -14.65
C ILE A 132 7.90 -6.05 -15.07
N PHE A 133 8.87 -6.87 -14.72
CA PHE A 133 10.29 -6.65 -15.04
C PHE A 133 10.66 -7.33 -16.35
N TYR A 134 11.30 -6.58 -17.26
CA TYR A 134 11.74 -7.06 -18.56
C TYR A 134 13.25 -6.95 -18.73
N ASN A 135 13.83 -7.96 -19.37
CA ASN A 135 15.24 -8.05 -19.67
C ASN A 135 15.48 -7.86 -21.18
N ALA A 136 16.53 -7.11 -21.56
CA ALA A 136 16.89 -6.88 -22.96
C ALA A 136 17.72 -8.02 -23.59
N THR A 137 18.32 -8.92 -22.80
CA THR A 137 19.28 -9.93 -23.31
C THR A 137 18.64 -11.21 -23.85
N LYS A 138 17.32 -11.38 -23.76
CA LYS A 138 16.64 -12.56 -24.33
C LYS A 138 16.26 -12.28 -25.79
N PRO A 139 16.55 -13.20 -26.74
CA PRO A 139 16.28 -13.00 -28.16
C PRO A 139 14.83 -12.59 -28.39
N GLN A 140 14.61 -11.59 -29.27
CA GLN A 140 13.31 -11.00 -29.65
C GLN A 140 12.36 -11.99 -30.37
N GLY A 141 12.38 -13.29 -30.06
CA GLY A 141 11.52 -14.29 -30.68
C GLY A 141 10.08 -14.25 -30.20
N ASN A 142 9.83 -13.80 -28.96
CA ASN A 142 8.49 -13.72 -28.41
C ASN A 142 8.42 -12.69 -27.26
N PRO A 143 7.63 -11.61 -27.33
CA PRO A 143 7.51 -10.63 -26.24
C PRO A 143 6.98 -11.22 -24.92
N ARG A 144 6.44 -12.44 -24.94
CA ARG A 144 6.04 -13.21 -23.75
C ARG A 144 7.21 -13.92 -23.04
N GLU A 145 8.37 -14.08 -23.69
CA GLU A 145 9.52 -14.86 -23.17
C GLU A 145 10.59 -13.99 -22.50
N ASN A 146 10.49 -12.65 -22.66
CA ASN A 146 11.39 -11.67 -22.04
C ASN A 146 10.92 -11.21 -20.64
N PHE A 147 9.86 -11.82 -20.14
CA PHE A 147 9.33 -11.65 -18.79
C PHE A 147 10.26 -12.31 -17.77
N VAL A 148 10.60 -11.56 -16.71
CA VAL A 148 11.42 -12.07 -15.61
C VAL A 148 10.54 -12.40 -14.41
N VAL A 149 9.90 -11.38 -13.84
CA VAL A 149 9.08 -11.50 -12.61
C VAL A 149 7.93 -10.50 -12.65
N LYS A 150 6.82 -10.88 -11.99
CA LYS A 150 5.65 -10.02 -11.71
C LYS A 150 5.56 -9.81 -10.20
N LYS A 151 5.47 -8.55 -9.77
CA LYS A 151 5.16 -8.19 -8.39
C LYS A 151 3.94 -7.28 -8.35
N ALA A 152 3.17 -7.33 -7.28
CA ALA A 152 1.98 -6.50 -7.10
C ALA A 152 1.94 -5.93 -5.69
N THR A 153 1.33 -4.76 -5.58
CA THR A 153 0.99 -4.08 -4.33
C THR A 153 -0.39 -3.45 -4.48
N SER A 154 -1.13 -3.30 -3.39
CA SER A 154 -2.40 -2.58 -3.39
C SER A 154 -2.36 -1.40 -2.43
N ILE A 155 -3.17 -0.40 -2.74
CA ILE A 155 -3.42 0.77 -1.90
C ILE A 155 -4.93 0.93 -1.75
N ASN A 156 -5.37 1.47 -0.63
CA ASN A 156 -6.79 1.76 -0.43
C ASN A 156 -7.01 3.26 -0.49
N VAL A 157 -7.87 3.70 -1.40
CA VAL A 157 -8.20 5.12 -1.58
C VAL A 157 -9.47 5.43 -0.82
N ILE A 158 -9.39 6.37 0.11
CA ILE A 158 -10.52 6.77 0.95
C ILE A 158 -11.05 8.14 0.51
N PRO A 159 -12.34 8.45 0.73
CA PRO A 159 -12.85 9.79 0.52
C PRO A 159 -12.06 10.79 1.35
N ASP A 160 -11.96 12.03 0.85
CA ASP A 160 -11.45 13.17 1.61
C ASP A 160 -12.54 13.57 2.63
N ALA A 161 -12.77 12.73 3.64
CA ALA A 161 -13.79 12.93 4.66
C ALA A 161 -13.10 13.12 6.02
N PRO A 162 -13.48 14.15 6.79
CA PRO A 162 -12.79 14.47 8.02
C PRO A 162 -13.04 13.35 9.02
N VAL A 163 -11.97 12.74 9.51
CA VAL A 163 -11.93 11.79 10.66
C VAL A 163 -12.75 12.31 11.87
N VAL A 164 -13.06 13.61 11.89
CA VAL A 164 -13.96 14.32 12.79
C VAL A 164 -15.39 13.75 12.83
N GLY A 165 -15.94 13.23 11.72
CA GLY A 165 -17.33 12.74 11.67
C GLY A 165 -17.56 11.47 12.50
N THR A 166 -16.68 10.48 12.35
CA THR A 166 -16.74 9.21 13.09
C THR A 166 -16.33 9.40 14.54
N ALA A 167 -15.27 10.19 14.81
CA ALA A 167 -14.89 10.56 16.17
C ALA A 167 -16.00 11.37 16.88
N GLY A 168 -16.69 12.25 16.15
CA GLY A 168 -17.82 13.03 16.64
C GLY A 168 -19.01 12.16 17.03
N LEU A 169 -19.36 11.16 16.22
CA LEU A 169 -20.43 10.20 16.54
C LEU A 169 -20.09 9.33 17.74
N VAL A 170 -18.86 8.82 17.84
CA VAL A 170 -18.40 8.06 19.02
C VAL A 170 -18.44 8.94 20.29
N SER A 171 -18.01 10.20 20.17
CA SER A 171 -18.06 11.16 21.28
C SER A 171 -19.52 11.44 21.69
N ALA A 172 -20.42 11.69 20.74
CA ALA A 172 -21.83 11.93 21.01
C ALA A 172 -22.51 10.72 21.67
N MET A 173 -22.20 9.49 21.23
CA MET A 173 -22.71 8.27 21.86
C MET A 173 -22.15 8.08 23.27
N ALA A 174 -20.86 8.34 23.49
CA ALA A 174 -20.25 8.28 24.82
C ALA A 174 -20.88 9.31 25.78
N PHE A 175 -21.11 10.54 25.31
CA PHE A 175 -21.81 11.58 26.06
C PHE A 175 -23.26 11.20 26.37
N GLY A 176 -24.00 10.68 25.37
CA GLY A 176 -25.38 10.24 25.55
C GLY A 176 -25.51 9.10 26.58
N LEU A 177 -24.62 8.11 26.53
CA LEU A 177 -24.55 7.02 27.50
C LEU A 177 -24.18 7.49 28.91
N GLY A 178 -23.24 8.45 29.02
CA GLY A 178 -22.86 9.07 30.29
C GLY A 178 -24.04 9.77 30.96
N LEU A 179 -24.78 10.60 30.21
CA LEU A 179 -25.96 11.31 30.70
C LEU A 179 -27.09 10.36 31.11
N PHE A 180 -27.32 9.29 30.35
CA PHE A 180 -28.35 8.28 30.69
C PHE A 180 -28.03 7.57 32.01
N LYS A 181 -26.76 7.20 32.24
CA LYS A 181 -26.33 6.57 33.49
C LYS A 181 -26.48 7.49 34.70
N LEU A 182 -26.17 8.79 34.54
CA LEU A 182 -26.34 9.78 35.60
C LEU A 182 -27.81 9.98 35.99
N LYS A 183 -28.73 9.93 35.02
CA LYS A 183 -30.17 10.05 35.27
C LYS A 183 -30.75 8.85 36.04
N GLN A 184 -30.24 7.63 35.81
CA GLN A 184 -30.71 6.43 36.52
C GLN A 184 -30.31 6.36 37.99
N LYS A 185 -29.25 7.06 38.43
CA LYS A 185 -28.78 7.00 39.82
C LYS A 185 -29.56 7.93 40.77
N LYS A 186 -30.43 8.78 40.21
CA LYS A 186 -31.19 9.81 40.93
C LYS A 186 -32.64 9.43 41.21
N ASN A 187 -33.08 8.27 40.72
CA ASN A 187 -34.35 7.61 41.03
C ASN A 187 -34.07 6.29 41.73
#